data_AF-A0A6N8XFP6-F1
#
_entry.id   AF-A0A6N8XFP6-F1
#
_cell.length_a   1.000
_cell.length_b   1.000
_cell.length_c   1.000
_cell.angle_alpha   90.00
_cell.angle_beta   90.00
_cell.angle_gamma   90.00
#
_symmetry.space_group_name_H-M   'P 1'
#
loop_
_entity.id
_entity.type
_entity.pdbx_description
1 polymer ?
#
loop_
_entity_poly.entity_id
_entity_poly.type
_entity_poly.pdbx_seq_one_letter_code
_entity_poly.pdbx_strand_id
1 'polypeptide(L)'
;MTPTAILLNTARGPIIDGTALAAALEAGQLEAAALDVTEIEPVESHDPLLKLPNCIVTPHIAGFSPVFLEECPIRQAENIIRVLSGQKPHGLANPEVIKTIAVMHETNTGRWAGIPGFSTAMAV
;
A
#
# COMPACT_ATOMS: atom_id res chain seq x y z
N MET A 1 27.05 11.24 3.61
CA MET A 1 26.01 12.08 2.97
C MET A 1 26.44 13.54 3.12
N THR A 2 25.95 14.44 2.28
CA THR A 2 26.23 15.87 2.46
C THR A 2 25.48 16.36 3.71
N PRO A 3 26.11 17.13 4.61
CA PRO A 3 25.44 17.61 5.83
C PRO A 3 24.14 18.38 5.55
N THR A 4 24.02 18.99 4.37
CA THR A 4 22.84 19.74 3.93
C THR A 4 21.75 18.89 3.26
N ALA A 5 21.88 17.55 3.22
CA ALA A 5 20.90 16.69 2.55
C ALA A 5 19.65 16.50 3.41
N ILE A 6 18.49 16.41 2.74
CA ILE A 6 17.20 16.09 3.34
C ILE A 6 16.72 14.75 2.78
N LEU A 7 16.32 13.83 3.66
CA LEU A 7 15.79 12.53 3.29
C LEU A 7 14.25 12.56 3.27
N LEU A 8 13.63 12.10 2.18
CA LEU A 8 12.17 11.96 2.08
C LEU A 8 11.81 10.49 1.86
N ASN A 9 10.86 9.96 2.64
CA ASN A 9 10.30 8.63 2.40
C ASN A 9 8.77 8.64 2.48
N THR A 10 8.14 8.53 1.32
CA THR A 10 6.69 8.32 1.15
C THR A 10 6.40 6.99 0.44
N ALA A 11 7.34 6.04 0.51
CA ALA A 11 7.26 4.76 -0.17
C ALA A 11 6.88 3.65 0.82
N ARG A 12 7.87 3.05 1.50
CA ARG A 12 7.68 1.99 2.50
C ARG A 12 8.66 2.18 3.65
N GLY A 13 8.20 1.95 4.88
CA GLY A 13 9.01 2.07 6.09
C GLY A 13 10.30 1.26 6.04
N PRO A 14 10.25 -0.06 5.77
CA PRO A 14 11.43 -0.94 5.79
C PRO A 14 12.52 -0.65 4.74
N ILE A 15 12.33 0.35 3.87
CA ILE A 15 13.41 0.82 2.97
C ILE A 15 14.51 1.54 3.76
N ILE A 16 14.17 2.09 4.92
CA ILE A 16 15.08 2.85 5.79
C ILE A 16 15.16 2.16 7.16
N ASP A 17 16.38 2.00 7.66
CA ASP A 17 16.62 1.70 9.07
C ASP A 17 16.36 2.96 9.93
N GLY A 18 15.29 2.93 10.72
CA GLY A 18 14.87 4.07 11.53
C GLY A 18 15.87 4.44 12.64
N THR A 19 16.58 3.44 13.20
CA THR A 19 17.59 3.67 14.24
C THR A 19 18.81 4.35 13.65
N ALA A 20 19.27 3.89 12.49
CA ALA A 20 20.39 4.50 11.77
C ALA A 20 20.05 5.93 11.31
N LEU A 21 18.81 6.16 10.86
CA LEU A 21 18.34 7.51 10.48
C LEU A 21 18.35 8.46 11.68
N ALA A 22 17.82 8.04 12.82
CA ALA A 22 17.82 8.86 14.03
C ALA A 22 19.24 9.26 14.44
N ALA A 23 20.17 8.29 14.46
CA ALA A 23 21.57 8.55 14.77
C ALA A 23 22.24 9.50 13.75
N ALA A 24 21.93 9.36 12.46
CA ALA A 24 22.47 10.22 11.42
C ALA A 24 21.98 11.68 11.54
N LEU A 25 20.72 11.87 11.92
CA LEU A 25 20.13 13.20 12.17
C LEU A 25 20.70 13.85 13.43
N GLU A 26 20.83 13.09 14.53
CA GLU A 26 21.47 13.57 15.77
C GLU A 26 22.94 13.97 15.56
N ALA A 27 23.66 13.21 14.74
CA ALA A 27 25.06 13.47 14.41
C ALA A 27 25.27 14.57 13.34
N GLY A 28 24.20 15.18 12.81
CA GLY A 28 24.28 16.22 11.77
C GLY A 28 24.84 15.72 10.43
N GLN A 29 24.71 14.42 10.15
CA GLN A 29 25.07 13.84 8.85
C GLN A 29 24.02 14.13 7.77
N LEU A 30 22.81 14.47 8.22
CA LEU A 30 21.68 14.96 7.44
C LEU A 30 21.13 16.22 8.09
N GLU A 31 20.65 17.13 7.25
CA GLU A 31 20.01 18.36 7.68
C GLU A 31 18.66 18.02 8.31
N ALA A 32 17.86 17.20 7.62
CA ALA A 32 16.53 16.83 8.05
C ALA A 32 16.00 15.54 7.40
N ALA A 33 14.90 15.02 7.92
CA ALA A 33 14.11 13.97 7.30
C ALA A 33 12.61 14.27 7.33
N ALA A 34 11.88 13.81 6.32
CA ALA A 34 10.42 13.79 6.29
C ALA A 34 9.93 12.39 5.88
N LEU A 35 9.17 11.75 6.76
CA LEU A 35 8.71 10.38 6.62
C LEU A 35 7.18 10.36 6.64
N ASP A 36 6.55 9.74 5.65
CA ASP A 36 5.14 9.37 5.75
C ASP A 36 4.96 7.93 6.22
N VAL A 37 6.03 7.14 6.22
CA VAL A 37 6.03 5.72 6.55
C VAL A 37 7.15 5.40 7.54
N THR A 38 6.89 4.47 8.45
CA THR A 38 7.86 3.98 9.44
C THR A 38 7.97 2.46 9.38
N GLU A 39 9.08 1.89 9.85
CA GLU A 39 9.30 0.43 9.77
C GLU A 39 8.19 -0.36 10.48
N ILE A 40 7.79 0.12 11.67
CA ILE A 40 6.64 -0.35 12.42
C ILE A 40 5.56 0.73 12.38
N GLU A 41 4.34 0.34 12.05
CA GLU A 41 3.17 1.21 12.00
C GLU A 41 2.00 0.58 12.77
N PRO A 42 1.29 1.34 13.63
CA PRO A 42 1.53 2.75 13.98
C PRO A 42 2.87 2.97 14.69
N VAL A 43 3.45 4.15 14.50
CA VAL A 43 4.71 4.52 15.19
C VAL A 43 4.50 4.60 16.70
N GLU A 44 5.42 4.03 17.46
CA GLU A 44 5.38 4.08 18.92
C GLU A 44 5.62 5.50 19.43
N SER A 45 4.85 5.94 20.43
CA SER A 45 4.94 7.33 20.95
C SER A 45 6.31 7.71 21.52
N HIS A 46 7.13 6.72 21.88
CA HIS A 46 8.48 6.92 22.41
C HIS A 46 9.58 6.81 21.35
N ASP A 47 9.24 6.59 20.07
CA ASP A 47 10.19 6.44 18.97
C ASP A 47 11.14 7.66 18.88
N PRO A 48 12.46 7.46 18.78
CA PRO A 48 13.43 8.56 18.68
C PRO A 48 13.15 9.52 17.53
N LEU A 49 12.66 9.04 16.38
CA LEU A 49 12.38 9.87 15.21
C LEU A 49 11.33 10.95 15.50
N LEU A 50 10.40 10.71 16.43
CA LEU A 50 9.38 11.68 16.83
C LEU A 50 9.89 12.78 17.76
N LYS A 51 11.10 12.63 18.32
CA LYS A 51 11.70 13.57 19.27
C LYS A 51 12.69 14.53 18.61
N LEU A 52 13.10 14.24 17.37
CA LEU A 52 14.11 15.00 16.65
C LEU A 52 13.50 16.28 16.03
N PRO A 53 14.04 17.47 16.31
CA PRO A 53 13.48 18.73 15.81
C PRO A 53 13.63 18.89 14.28
N ASN A 54 14.51 18.10 13.66
CA ASN A 54 14.74 18.05 12.22
C ASN A 54 14.16 16.79 11.56
N CYS A 55 13.19 16.12 12.19
CA CYS A 55 12.44 15.01 11.61
C CYS A 55 10.95 15.31 11.65
N ILE A 56 10.28 15.16 10.51
CA ILE A 56 8.81 15.24 10.41
C ILE A 56 8.29 13.85 10.07
N VAL A 57 7.30 13.39 10.84
CA VAL A 57 6.61 12.12 10.58
C VAL A 57 5.11 12.38 10.39
N THR A 58 4.56 11.96 9.26
CA THR A 58 3.11 11.95 8.99
C THR A 58 2.57 10.51 9.07
N PRO A 59 1.31 10.30 9.47
CA PRO A 59 0.78 8.98 9.79
C PRO A 59 0.30 8.18 8.56
N HIS A 60 1.19 7.90 7.60
CA HIS A 60 0.91 7.13 6.38
C HIS A 60 -0.29 7.67 5.57
N ILE A 61 -0.27 8.97 5.30
CA ILE A 61 -1.36 9.70 4.65
C ILE A 61 -1.02 10.18 3.23
N ALA A 62 0.17 9.91 2.68
CA ALA A 62 0.55 10.39 1.35
C ALA A 62 -0.37 9.90 0.22
N GLY A 63 -1.04 8.76 0.43
CA GLY A 63 -2.04 8.23 -0.52
C GLY A 63 -3.42 8.86 -0.42
N PHE A 64 -3.71 9.64 0.62
CA PHE A 64 -5.03 10.21 0.86
C PHE A 64 -5.22 11.52 0.12
N SER A 65 -6.35 11.63 -0.58
CA SER A 65 -6.83 12.84 -1.25
C SER A 65 -8.36 12.82 -1.28
N PRO A 66 -9.03 13.95 -1.53
CA PRO A 66 -10.49 13.96 -1.73
C PRO A 66 -10.94 12.96 -2.80
N VAL A 67 -10.19 12.88 -3.91
CA VAL A 67 -10.44 11.92 -4.99
C VAL A 67 -10.29 10.48 -4.50
N PHE A 68 -9.25 10.18 -3.71
CA PHE A 68 -9.07 8.84 -3.13
C PHE A 68 -10.27 8.45 -2.25
N LEU A 69 -10.76 9.36 -1.41
CA LEU A 69 -11.86 9.09 -0.50
C LEU A 69 -13.19 8.82 -1.23
N GLU A 70 -13.42 9.46 -2.37
CA GLU A 70 -14.60 9.24 -3.20
C GLU A 70 -14.48 7.95 -4.03
N GLU A 71 -13.35 7.77 -4.70
CA GLU A 71 -13.22 6.79 -5.77
C GLU A 71 -12.73 5.41 -5.29
N CYS A 72 -11.87 5.36 -4.28
CA CYS A 72 -11.30 4.11 -3.78
C CYS A 72 -12.37 3.12 -3.26
N PRO A 73 -13.31 3.53 -2.38
CA PRO A 73 -14.34 2.59 -1.89
C PRO A 73 -15.25 2.10 -3.02
N ILE A 74 -15.56 2.95 -4.00
CA ILE A 74 -16.36 2.57 -5.17
C ILE A 74 -15.62 1.49 -5.97
N ARG A 75 -14.36 1.72 -6.35
CA ARG A 75 -13.56 0.74 -7.11
C ARG A 75 -13.36 -0.57 -6.34
N GLN A 76 -13.23 -0.52 -5.02
CA GLN A 76 -13.16 -1.73 -4.19
C GLN A 76 -14.48 -2.52 -4.21
N ALA A 77 -15.62 -1.85 -4.05
CA ALA A 77 -16.94 -2.50 -4.14
C ALA A 77 -17.20 -3.07 -5.55
N GLU A 78 -16.87 -2.32 -6.60
CA GLU A 78 -16.93 -2.79 -7.99
C GLU A 78 -16.10 -4.04 -8.21
N ASN A 79 -14.88 -4.11 -7.65
CA ASN A 79 -14.04 -5.31 -7.74
C ASN A 79 -14.70 -6.52 -7.08
N ILE A 80 -15.34 -6.36 -5.92
CA ILE A 80 -16.08 -7.45 -5.27
C ILE A 80 -17.24 -7.91 -6.17
N ILE A 81 -18.05 -6.97 -6.67
CA ILE A 81 -19.19 -7.27 -7.55
C ILE A 81 -18.70 -8.00 -8.80
N ARG A 82 -17.63 -7.50 -9.44
CA ARG A 82 -17.02 -8.10 -10.62
C ARG A 82 -16.60 -9.54 -10.36
N VAL A 83 -15.89 -9.79 -9.25
CA VAL A 83 -15.53 -11.16 -8.88
C VAL A 83 -16.79 -12.01 -8.71
N LEU A 84 -17.81 -11.50 -8.01
CA LEU A 84 -19.02 -12.25 -7.74
C LEU A 84 -19.91 -12.45 -8.96
N SER A 85 -19.73 -11.68 -10.03
CA SER A 85 -20.54 -11.74 -11.25
C SER A 85 -19.79 -12.32 -12.45
N GLY A 86 -18.63 -12.95 -12.25
CA GLY A 86 -17.85 -13.55 -13.33
C GLY A 86 -17.10 -12.54 -14.23
N GLN A 87 -16.92 -11.30 -13.77
CA GLN A 87 -16.25 -10.23 -14.51
C GLN A 87 -14.84 -9.98 -13.98
N LYS A 88 -13.88 -9.70 -14.86
CA LYS A 88 -12.49 -9.39 -14.46
C LYS A 88 -12.43 -8.16 -13.53
N PRO A 89 -11.76 -8.24 -12.37
CA PRO A 89 -11.50 -7.10 -11.49
C PRO A 89 -10.57 -6.07 -12.14
N HIS A 90 -10.71 -4.81 -11.73
CA HIS A 90 -9.77 -3.73 -12.00
C HIS A 90 -8.41 -3.99 -11.33
N GLY A 91 -7.34 -3.59 -12.00
CA GLY A 91 -6.02 -3.39 -11.39
C GLY A 91 -5.38 -4.65 -10.78
N LEU A 92 -5.60 -5.83 -11.35
CA LEU A 92 -4.97 -7.07 -10.88
C LEU A 92 -3.43 -6.95 -10.92
N ALA A 93 -2.81 -6.92 -9.75
CA ALA A 93 -1.35 -6.95 -9.60
C ALA A 93 -0.76 -8.34 -9.94
N ASN A 94 -1.58 -9.38 -9.79
CA ASN A 94 -1.26 -10.78 -10.03
C ASN A 94 -2.27 -11.41 -11.02
N PRO A 95 -2.18 -11.10 -12.33
CA PRO A 95 -3.21 -11.44 -13.32
C PRO A 95 -3.59 -12.92 -13.40
N GLU A 96 -2.66 -13.81 -13.06
CA GLU A 96 -2.85 -15.26 -13.03
C GLU A 96 -3.90 -15.73 -12.01
N VAL A 97 -4.25 -14.90 -11.02
CA VAL A 97 -5.29 -15.20 -10.02
C VAL A 97 -6.64 -15.50 -10.64
N ILE A 98 -6.90 -15.03 -11.86
CA ILE A 98 -8.12 -15.35 -12.62
C ILE A 98 -8.32 -16.87 -12.78
N LYS A 99 -7.23 -17.64 -12.90
CA LYS A 99 -7.31 -19.11 -12.97
C LYS A 99 -7.81 -19.71 -11.65
N THR A 100 -7.31 -19.20 -10.52
CA THR A 100 -7.76 -19.62 -9.18
C THR A 100 -9.23 -19.32 -8.98
N ILE A 101 -9.68 -18.12 -9.40
CA ILE A 101 -11.09 -17.73 -9.29
C ILE A 101 -11.99 -18.65 -10.15
N ALA A 102 -11.55 -19.01 -11.36
CA ALA A 102 -12.27 -19.95 -12.21
C ALA A 102 -12.43 -21.33 -11.55
N VAL A 103 -11.36 -21.87 -10.95
CA VAL A 103 -11.42 -23.15 -10.21
C VAL A 103 -12.37 -23.06 -9.00
N MET A 104 -12.39 -21.94 -8.28
CA MET A 104 -13.32 -21.74 -7.17
C MET A 104 -14.79 -21.71 -7.62
N HIS A 105 -15.07 -21.24 -8.84
CA HIS A 105 -16.42 -21.28 -9.42
C HIS A 105 -16.88 -22.71 -9.71
N GLU A 106 -16.02 -23.53 -10.29
CA GLU A 106 -16.32 -24.92 -10.65
C GLU A 106 -16.50 -25.82 -9.43
N THR A 107 -15.75 -25.57 -8.36
CA THR A 107 -15.71 -26.45 -7.17
C THR A 107 -16.73 -26.11 -6.09
N ASN A 108 -17.39 -24.93 -6.13
CA ASN A 108 -18.41 -24.51 -5.16
C ASN A 108 -19.68 -23.99 -5.83
N THR A 109 -20.31 -24.86 -6.61
CA THR A 109 -21.42 -24.51 -7.51
C THR A 109 -22.63 -23.86 -6.83
N GLY A 110 -22.89 -24.15 -5.56
CA GLY A 110 -24.00 -23.56 -4.81
C GLY A 110 -23.89 -22.04 -4.64
N ARG A 111 -22.67 -21.53 -4.40
CA ARG A 111 -22.41 -20.09 -4.28
C ARG A 111 -22.50 -19.36 -5.62
N TRP A 112 -22.24 -20.08 -6.71
CA TRP A 112 -22.00 -19.50 -8.04
C TRP A 112 -23.09 -19.87 -9.07
N ALA A 113 -24.19 -20.47 -8.61
CA ALA A 113 -25.26 -20.94 -9.48
C ALA A 113 -25.83 -19.78 -10.31
N GLY A 114 -25.83 -19.93 -11.64
CA GLY A 114 -26.33 -18.93 -12.58
C GLY A 114 -25.36 -17.78 -12.91
N ILE A 115 -24.15 -17.78 -12.35
CA ILE A 115 -23.13 -16.76 -12.64
C ILE A 115 -22.21 -17.27 -13.77
N PRO A 116 -22.02 -16.51 -14.88
CA PRO A 116 -21.11 -16.89 -15.95
C PRO A 116 -19.67 -17.07 -15.45
N GLY A 117 -18.94 -18.02 -16.04
CA GLY A 117 -17.52 -18.21 -15.78
C GLY A 117 -16.67 -17.04 -16.32
N PHE A 118 -15.51 -16.81 -15.69
CA PHE A 118 -14.55 -15.82 -16.17
C PHE A 118 -13.93 -16.28 -17.50
N SER A 119 -13.69 -15.33 -18.41
CA SER A 119 -12.75 -15.59 -19.49
C SER A 119 -11.35 -15.75 -18.91
N THR A 120 -10.77 -16.94 -19.08
CA THR A 120 -9.40 -17.28 -18.64
C THR A 120 -8.36 -17.03 -19.74
N ALA A 121 -8.81 -16.62 -20.94
CA ALA A 121 -7.91 -16.18 -22.00
C ALA A 121 -7.17 -14.93 -21.52
N MET A 122 -5.84 -15.03 -21.38
CA MET A 122 -5.03 -13.84 -21.17
C MET A 122 -5.15 -12.98 -22.43
N ALA A 123 -5.42 -11.68 -22.27
CA ALA A 123 -5.30 -10.75 -23.38
C ALA A 123 -3.84 -10.80 -23.83
N VAL A 124 -3.62 -11.26 -25.07
CA VAL A 124 -2.33 -11.20 -25.77
C VAL A 124 -2.02 -9.75 -26.11
#